data_AF-A0A424YWM7-F1
#
_entry.id   AF-A0A424YWM7-F1
#
_cell.length_a   1.000
_cell.length_b   1.000
_cell.length_c   1.000
_cell.angle_alpha   90.00
_cell.angle_beta   90.00
_cell.angle_gamma   90.00
#
_symmetry.space_group_name_H-M   'P 1'
#
loop_
_entity.id
_entity.type
_entity.pdbx_description
1 polymer ?
#
loop_
_entity_poly.entity_id
_entity_poly.type
_entity_poly.pdbx_seq_one_letter_code
_entity_poly.pdbx_strand_id
1 'polypeptide(L)'
;SIDLRYIETASRDIGQVLGEKDAWHMVVMKSTVVSGTTKGIVRSTLEAASGKKAFRDFGLASNPEFLKEGSALADVFSPDRIVIGTEDPRSQEVLESLYATFDCPKLVTAIPVAEMIKYVSNAFLATKISFANEIGNLCKTMGIDTAEVFAGVGLDARINPAFFRSGIGFGGSCFPKDVRALIAQAGAAGLHPKILSSVVAVNDDQPLRLLDLLRKHIPDLKGKRIGVLGLAFKPDTDDIRESRAIPIVSALLDAGADVIAYDPLAIANFQSFFPEITYASSAAEVLESDAVLIITEWKEFEALDYTGRLVLDGRRIQKAAVGSIYEGVCW
;
A
#
# COMPACT_ATOMS: atom_id res chain seq x y z
N SER A 1 -16.16 -4.08 -1.30
CA SER A 1 -16.30 -3.97 -2.77
C SER A 1 -15.60 -2.69 -3.22
N ILE A 2 -15.40 -2.51 -4.52
CA ILE A 2 -14.83 -1.26 -5.08
C ILE A 2 -15.97 -0.34 -5.49
N ASP A 3 -15.80 0.95 -5.25
CA ASP A 3 -16.74 1.96 -5.70
C ASP A 3 -16.52 2.27 -7.18
N LEU A 4 -17.46 1.84 -8.03
CA LEU A 4 -17.41 2.03 -9.48
C LEU A 4 -18.11 3.30 -9.95
N ARG A 5 -18.76 4.07 -9.07
CA ARG A 5 -19.55 5.25 -9.46
C ARG A 5 -18.74 6.27 -10.28
N TYR A 6 -17.50 6.51 -9.87
CA TYR A 6 -16.59 7.42 -10.59
C TYR A 6 -16.24 6.91 -12.01
N ILE A 7 -16.08 5.60 -12.15
CA ILE A 7 -15.77 4.95 -13.44
C ILE A 7 -17.00 4.99 -14.36
N GLU A 8 -18.18 4.73 -13.81
CA GLU A 8 -19.44 4.78 -14.55
C GLU A 8 -19.74 6.20 -15.07
N THR A 9 -19.57 7.21 -14.21
CA THR A 9 -19.75 8.62 -14.61
C THR A 9 -18.78 8.99 -15.72
N ALA A 10 -17.48 8.72 -15.56
CA ALA A 10 -16.49 9.00 -16.60
C ALA A 10 -16.78 8.25 -17.91
N SER A 11 -17.22 6.98 -17.83
CA SER A 11 -17.60 6.19 -19.02
C SER A 11 -18.80 6.78 -19.74
N ARG A 12 -19.78 7.32 -19.01
CA ARG A 12 -20.97 7.97 -19.57
C ARG A 12 -20.61 9.25 -20.31
N ASP A 13 -19.81 10.11 -19.67
CA ASP A 13 -19.40 11.39 -20.23
C ASP A 13 -18.56 11.19 -21.50
N ILE A 14 -17.62 10.24 -21.47
CA ILE A 14 -16.84 9.84 -22.65
C ILE A 14 -17.76 9.29 -23.75
N GLY A 15 -18.75 8.46 -23.39
CA GLY A 15 -19.68 7.88 -24.35
C GLY A 15 -20.52 8.93 -25.08
N GLN A 16 -21.02 9.95 -24.37
CA GLN A 16 -21.78 11.06 -24.98
C GLN A 16 -20.95 11.78 -26.04
N VAL A 17 -19.71 12.17 -25.69
CA VAL A 17 -18.79 12.85 -26.63
C VAL A 17 -18.42 11.94 -27.79
N LEU A 18 -18.21 10.64 -27.53
CA LEU A 18 -17.86 9.66 -28.55
C LEU A 18 -18.97 9.50 -29.60
N GLY A 19 -20.24 9.65 -29.21
CA GLY A 19 -21.39 9.60 -30.12
C GLY A 19 -21.37 10.72 -31.17
N GLU A 20 -20.80 11.88 -30.85
CA GLU A 20 -20.74 13.05 -31.73
C GLU A 20 -19.53 13.05 -32.69
N LYS A 21 -18.55 12.15 -32.50
CA LYS A 21 -17.30 12.13 -33.28
C LYS A 21 -17.35 11.09 -34.39
N ASP A 22 -17.06 11.46 -35.64
CA ASP A 22 -16.95 10.46 -36.72
C ASP A 22 -15.63 9.67 -36.69
N ALA A 23 -14.56 10.29 -36.18
CA ALA A 23 -13.26 9.65 -36.09
C ALA A 23 -13.27 8.53 -35.03
N TRP A 24 -12.49 7.48 -35.29
CA TRP A 24 -12.30 6.39 -34.34
C TRP A 24 -11.43 6.85 -33.17
N HIS A 25 -11.84 6.50 -31.95
CA HIS A 25 -11.13 6.79 -30.71
C HIS A 25 -10.99 5.50 -29.90
N MET A 26 -10.08 5.50 -28.93
CA MET A 26 -9.91 4.41 -27.97
C MET A 26 -10.16 4.91 -26.55
N VAL A 27 -10.83 4.09 -25.76
CA VAL A 27 -10.96 4.27 -24.31
C VAL A 27 -10.10 3.23 -23.60
N VAL A 28 -9.24 3.68 -22.69
CA VAL A 28 -8.30 2.81 -21.97
C VAL A 28 -8.59 2.87 -20.47
N MET A 29 -8.89 1.72 -19.88
CA MET A 29 -9.04 1.57 -18.43
C MET A 29 -7.67 1.49 -17.77
N LYS A 30 -7.26 2.58 -17.12
CA LYS A 30 -6.02 2.64 -16.31
C LYS A 30 -6.29 2.37 -14.82
N SER A 31 -7.46 2.78 -14.32
CA SER A 31 -7.86 2.63 -12.93
C SER A 31 -7.91 1.17 -12.50
N THR A 32 -7.48 0.90 -11.27
CA THR A 32 -7.54 -0.45 -10.69
C THR A 32 -8.99 -0.86 -10.45
N VAL A 33 -9.49 -1.78 -11.28
CA VAL A 33 -10.87 -2.28 -11.28
C VAL A 33 -10.89 -3.81 -11.29
N VAL A 34 -11.87 -4.41 -10.60
CA VAL A 34 -11.98 -5.88 -10.54
C VAL A 34 -12.12 -6.49 -11.93
N SER A 35 -11.57 -7.69 -12.11
CA SER A 35 -11.60 -8.40 -13.40
C SER A 35 -13.03 -8.56 -13.93
N GLY A 36 -13.25 -8.14 -15.17
CA GLY A 36 -14.55 -8.07 -15.84
C GLY A 36 -15.16 -6.67 -15.91
N THR A 37 -14.64 -5.68 -15.19
CA THR A 37 -15.22 -4.32 -15.13
C THR A 37 -15.18 -3.63 -16.49
N THR A 38 -14.05 -3.69 -17.20
CA THR A 38 -13.88 -3.04 -18.51
C THR A 38 -14.85 -3.62 -19.55
N LYS A 39 -14.98 -4.95 -19.62
CA LYS A 39 -15.89 -5.62 -20.56
C LYS A 39 -17.37 -5.58 -20.14
N GLY A 40 -17.64 -5.40 -18.85
CA GLY A 40 -18.98 -5.30 -18.30
C GLY A 40 -19.47 -3.86 -18.30
N ILE A 41 -19.42 -3.24 -17.14
CA ILE A 41 -20.09 -1.95 -16.90
C ILE A 41 -19.52 -0.81 -17.74
N VAL A 42 -18.20 -0.77 -17.96
CA VAL A 42 -17.55 0.29 -18.74
C VAL A 42 -17.98 0.21 -20.21
N ARG A 43 -17.82 -0.97 -20.83
CA ARG A 43 -18.28 -1.22 -22.20
C ARG A 43 -19.75 -0.89 -22.36
N SER A 44 -20.62 -1.44 -21.51
CA SER A 44 -22.07 -1.26 -21.63
C SER A 44 -22.48 0.22 -21.50
N THR A 45 -21.85 0.96 -20.58
CA THR A 45 -22.10 2.39 -20.39
C THR A 45 -21.66 3.20 -21.61
N LEU A 46 -20.46 2.92 -22.14
CA LEU A 46 -19.95 3.59 -23.34
C LEU A 46 -20.83 3.33 -24.55
N GLU A 47 -21.21 2.07 -24.80
CA GLU A 47 -22.10 1.71 -25.93
C GLU A 47 -23.48 2.35 -25.80
N ALA A 48 -24.06 2.36 -24.59
CA ALA A 48 -25.37 2.95 -24.35
C ALA A 48 -25.38 4.48 -24.54
N ALA A 49 -24.35 5.18 -24.06
CA ALA A 49 -24.27 6.63 -24.17
C ALA A 49 -23.86 7.13 -25.57
N SER A 50 -23.06 6.35 -26.30
CA SER A 50 -22.55 6.74 -27.64
C SER A 50 -23.41 6.25 -28.81
N GLY A 51 -24.25 5.22 -28.61
CA GLY A 51 -24.91 4.50 -29.71
C GLY A 51 -23.95 3.66 -30.59
N LYS A 52 -22.67 3.58 -30.22
CA LYS A 52 -21.61 2.88 -30.95
C LYS A 52 -21.28 1.54 -30.31
N LYS A 53 -20.54 0.69 -31.04
CA LYS A 53 -20.09 -0.64 -30.58
C LYS A 53 -18.59 -0.67 -30.32
N ALA A 54 -18.21 -1.13 -29.13
CA ALA A 54 -16.82 -1.37 -28.79
C ALA A 54 -16.21 -2.41 -29.73
N PHE A 55 -14.91 -2.29 -30.02
CA PHE A 55 -14.14 -3.15 -30.92
C PHE A 55 -14.56 -3.09 -32.40
N ARG A 56 -15.51 -2.22 -32.76
CA ARG A 56 -15.93 -1.94 -34.15
C ARG A 56 -15.84 -0.46 -34.45
N ASP A 57 -16.59 0.33 -33.69
CA ASP A 57 -16.75 1.77 -33.90
C ASP A 57 -15.76 2.57 -33.04
N PHE A 58 -15.29 2.00 -31.93
CA PHE A 58 -14.24 2.53 -31.05
C PHE A 58 -13.42 1.41 -30.39
N GLY A 59 -12.18 1.71 -29.99
CA GLY A 59 -11.29 0.78 -29.28
C GLY A 59 -11.55 0.77 -27.77
N LEU A 60 -11.38 -0.40 -27.14
CA LEU A 60 -11.50 -0.54 -25.69
C LEU A 60 -10.36 -1.41 -25.17
N ALA A 61 -9.65 -0.94 -24.16
CA ALA A 61 -8.52 -1.66 -23.58
C ALA A 61 -8.43 -1.50 -22.07
N SER A 62 -7.72 -2.41 -21.41
CA SER A 62 -7.25 -2.26 -20.03
C SER A 62 -5.73 -2.16 -20.04
N ASN A 63 -5.18 -1.15 -19.38
CA ASN A 63 -3.74 -0.96 -19.28
C ASN A 63 -3.41 -0.57 -17.83
N PRO A 64 -3.32 -1.54 -16.91
CA PRO A 64 -3.14 -1.21 -15.49
C PRO A 64 -1.86 -0.41 -15.22
N GLU A 65 -1.87 0.35 -14.12
CA GLU A 65 -0.69 1.04 -13.60
C GLU A 65 0.05 0.17 -12.55
N PHE A 66 1.35 0.39 -12.37
CA PHE A 66 2.15 -0.26 -11.32
C PHE A 66 3.09 0.73 -10.61
N LEU A 67 2.65 1.98 -10.55
CA LEU A 67 3.43 3.09 -10.02
C LEU A 67 3.46 3.02 -8.50
N LYS A 68 4.57 3.41 -7.90
CA LYS A 68 4.67 3.58 -6.44
C LYS A 68 4.59 5.08 -6.15
N GLU A 69 3.75 5.43 -5.19
CA GLU A 69 3.68 6.80 -4.66
C GLU A 69 5.06 7.24 -4.14
N GLY A 70 5.46 8.49 -4.33
CA GLY A 70 6.81 8.98 -4.01
C GLY A 70 7.89 8.73 -5.09
N SER A 71 7.71 7.75 -5.99
CA SER A 71 8.61 7.50 -7.14
C SER A 71 7.90 7.48 -8.49
N ALA A 72 6.66 7.97 -8.55
CA ALA A 72 5.77 7.82 -9.70
C ALA A 72 6.37 8.32 -11.03
N LEU A 73 7.13 9.43 -11.02
CA LEU A 73 7.76 9.94 -12.25
C LEU A 73 8.80 8.97 -12.82
N ALA A 74 9.69 8.44 -11.96
CA ALA A 74 10.69 7.46 -12.39
C ALA A 74 10.03 6.15 -12.86
N ASP A 75 9.00 5.69 -12.14
CA ASP A 75 8.24 4.48 -12.48
C ASP A 75 7.46 4.64 -13.80
N VAL A 76 7.05 5.86 -14.17
CA VAL A 76 6.42 6.12 -15.48
C VAL A 76 7.46 5.97 -16.59
N PHE A 77 8.62 6.60 -16.49
CA PHE A 77 9.60 6.61 -17.60
C PHE A 77 10.46 5.35 -17.70
N SER A 78 10.53 4.53 -16.65
CA SER A 78 11.31 3.30 -16.63
C SER A 78 10.55 2.17 -15.92
N PRO A 79 9.41 1.71 -16.49
CA PRO A 79 8.60 0.68 -15.87
C PRO A 79 9.26 -0.69 -16.00
N ASP A 80 9.10 -1.56 -15.00
CA ASP A 80 9.58 -2.96 -15.08
C ASP A 80 8.92 -3.74 -16.25
N ARG A 81 7.69 -3.36 -16.61
CA ARG A 81 6.87 -3.95 -17.67
C ARG A 81 5.64 -3.09 -17.96
N ILE A 82 5.07 -3.26 -19.15
CA ILE A 82 3.77 -2.70 -19.54
C ILE A 82 2.82 -3.86 -19.86
N VAL A 83 1.60 -3.81 -19.30
CA VAL A 83 0.55 -4.82 -19.53
C VAL A 83 -0.57 -4.19 -20.35
N ILE A 84 -0.91 -4.80 -21.49
CA ILE A 84 -1.91 -4.33 -22.44
C ILE A 84 -2.99 -5.41 -22.57
N GLY A 85 -4.18 -5.14 -22.04
CA GLY A 85 -5.38 -5.93 -22.24
C GLY A 85 -6.20 -5.38 -23.40
N THR A 86 -6.33 -6.12 -24.49
CA THR A 86 -7.13 -5.72 -25.67
C THR A 86 -7.76 -6.93 -26.36
N GLU A 87 -8.78 -6.72 -27.18
CA GLU A 87 -9.46 -7.78 -27.96
C GLU A 87 -9.53 -7.48 -29.46
N ASP A 88 -9.05 -6.31 -29.91
CA ASP A 88 -9.01 -5.96 -31.33
C ASP A 88 -7.60 -5.55 -31.80
N PRO A 89 -7.19 -5.93 -33.03
CA PRO A 89 -5.86 -5.65 -33.55
C PRO A 89 -5.54 -4.15 -33.64
N ARG A 90 -6.53 -3.31 -33.96
CA ARG A 90 -6.33 -1.86 -34.10
C ARG A 90 -5.97 -1.24 -32.76
N SER A 91 -6.63 -1.67 -31.68
CA SER A 91 -6.31 -1.20 -30.34
C SER A 91 -4.94 -1.68 -29.85
N GLN A 92 -4.54 -2.90 -30.22
CA GLN A 92 -3.19 -3.38 -29.95
C GLN A 92 -2.13 -2.50 -30.62
N GLU A 93 -2.26 -2.26 -31.92
CA GLU A 93 -1.31 -1.47 -32.72
C GLU A 93 -1.14 -0.05 -32.15
N VAL A 94 -2.24 0.60 -31.75
CA VAL A 94 -2.20 1.94 -31.15
C VAL A 94 -1.44 1.95 -29.82
N LEU A 95 -1.67 0.96 -28.94
CA LEU A 95 -0.99 0.89 -27.65
C LEU A 95 0.48 0.46 -27.79
N GLU A 96 0.80 -0.43 -28.72
CA GLU A 96 2.18 -0.79 -29.03
C GLU A 96 2.95 0.42 -29.58
N SER A 97 2.33 1.20 -30.47
CA SER A 97 2.90 2.44 -31.00
C SER A 97 3.08 3.49 -29.91
N LEU A 98 2.10 3.65 -29.00
CA LEU A 98 2.18 4.57 -27.87
C LEU A 98 3.37 4.23 -26.96
N TYR A 99 3.64 2.94 -26.74
CA TYR A 99 4.69 2.45 -25.85
C TYR A 99 5.98 2.07 -26.57
N ALA A 100 6.13 2.38 -27.86
CA ALA A 100 7.26 1.94 -28.68
C ALA A 100 8.62 2.42 -28.13
N THR A 101 8.68 3.61 -27.54
CA THR A 101 9.91 4.20 -27.00
C THR A 101 10.27 3.75 -25.59
N PHE A 102 9.42 2.95 -24.93
CA PHE A 102 9.66 2.49 -23.56
C PHE A 102 10.54 1.24 -23.59
N ASP A 103 11.69 1.29 -22.93
CA ASP A 103 12.62 0.15 -22.84
C ASP A 103 12.22 -0.81 -21.71
N CYS A 104 11.17 -1.59 -21.97
CA CYS A 104 10.68 -2.62 -21.05
C CYS A 104 9.91 -3.73 -21.79
N PRO A 105 9.74 -4.91 -21.16
CA PRO A 105 8.83 -5.95 -21.64
C PRO A 105 7.39 -5.45 -21.75
N LYS A 106 6.72 -5.82 -22.85
CA LYS A 106 5.32 -5.49 -23.12
C LYS A 106 4.53 -6.79 -23.23
N LEU A 107 3.53 -6.97 -22.37
CA LEU A 107 2.67 -8.13 -22.36
C LEU A 107 1.30 -7.76 -22.93
N VAL A 108 1.00 -8.24 -24.14
CA VAL A 108 -0.35 -8.16 -24.72
C VAL A 108 -1.15 -9.39 -24.30
N THR A 109 -2.36 -9.18 -23.79
CA THR A 109 -3.23 -10.24 -23.27
C THR A 109 -4.71 -9.84 -23.36
N ALA A 110 -5.60 -10.70 -22.89
CA ALA A 110 -7.03 -10.41 -22.82
C ALA A 110 -7.34 -9.39 -21.71
N ILE A 111 -8.37 -8.56 -21.90
CA ILE A 111 -8.76 -7.51 -20.94
C ILE A 111 -8.93 -8.02 -19.50
N PRO A 112 -9.68 -9.12 -19.24
CA PRO A 112 -9.86 -9.61 -17.86
C PRO A 112 -8.56 -10.11 -17.22
N VAL A 113 -7.61 -10.60 -18.04
CA VAL A 113 -6.30 -11.06 -17.58
C VAL A 113 -5.44 -9.87 -17.16
N ALA A 114 -5.42 -8.80 -17.95
CA ALA A 114 -4.71 -7.57 -17.60
C ALA A 114 -5.22 -6.99 -16.26
N GLU A 115 -6.55 -6.91 -16.08
CA GLU A 115 -7.17 -6.48 -14.82
C GLU A 115 -6.75 -7.38 -13.64
N MET A 116 -6.73 -8.70 -13.82
CA MET A 116 -6.33 -9.65 -12.77
C MET A 116 -4.84 -9.54 -12.41
N ILE A 117 -3.95 -9.31 -13.39
CA ILE A 117 -2.50 -9.15 -13.14
C ILE A 117 -2.25 -8.04 -12.13
N LYS A 118 -3.02 -6.94 -12.14
CA LYS A 118 -2.89 -5.85 -11.16
C LYS A 118 -3.19 -6.32 -9.73
N TYR A 119 -4.33 -6.98 -9.51
CA TYR A 119 -4.71 -7.47 -8.18
C TYR A 119 -3.73 -8.52 -7.67
N VAL A 120 -3.37 -9.49 -8.50
CA VAL A 120 -2.44 -10.55 -8.11
C VAL A 120 -1.07 -9.98 -7.78
N SER A 121 -0.59 -8.98 -8.53
CA SER A 121 0.68 -8.30 -8.23
C SER A 121 0.66 -7.65 -6.84
N ASN A 122 -0.36 -6.83 -6.54
CA ASN A 122 -0.48 -6.16 -5.25
C ASN A 122 -0.71 -7.15 -4.10
N ALA A 123 -1.54 -8.16 -4.31
CA ALA A 123 -1.80 -9.19 -3.32
C ALA A 123 -0.56 -10.03 -3.00
N PHE A 124 0.26 -10.33 -4.01
CA PHE A 124 1.50 -11.06 -3.79
C PHE A 124 2.54 -10.22 -3.02
N LEU A 125 2.69 -8.93 -3.34
CA LEU A 125 3.55 -8.03 -2.57
C LEU A 125 3.10 -7.90 -1.11
N ALA A 126 1.79 -7.76 -0.86
CA ALA A 126 1.22 -7.80 0.48
C ALA A 126 1.50 -9.14 1.19
N THR A 127 1.40 -10.25 0.45
CA THR A 127 1.70 -11.59 0.97
C THR A 127 3.15 -11.71 1.42
N LYS A 128 4.11 -11.17 0.66
CA LYS A 128 5.53 -11.18 1.04
C LYS A 128 5.79 -10.42 2.34
N ILE A 129 5.16 -9.26 2.51
CA ILE A 129 5.28 -8.46 3.73
C ILE A 129 4.67 -9.21 4.92
N SER A 130 3.44 -9.71 4.80
CA SER A 130 2.80 -10.45 5.90
C SER A 130 3.56 -11.73 6.23
N PHE A 131 4.07 -12.46 5.24
CA PHE A 131 4.93 -13.62 5.46
C PHE A 131 6.21 -13.24 6.21
N ALA A 132 6.88 -12.15 5.80
CA ALA A 132 8.07 -11.68 6.50
C ALA A 132 7.80 -11.25 7.94
N ASN A 133 6.64 -10.66 8.19
CA ASN A 133 6.18 -10.29 9.52
C ASN A 133 5.85 -11.51 10.39
N GLU A 134 5.20 -12.53 9.83
CA GLU A 134 4.90 -13.78 10.53
C GLU A 134 6.18 -14.51 10.94
N ILE A 135 7.13 -14.66 10.02
CA ILE A 135 8.45 -15.24 10.32
C ILE A 135 9.21 -14.35 11.31
N GLY A 136 9.17 -13.03 11.15
CA GLY A 136 9.84 -12.11 12.06
C GLY A 136 9.33 -12.19 13.50
N ASN A 137 8.03 -12.38 13.67
CA ASN A 137 7.42 -12.61 14.98
C ASN A 137 8.00 -13.85 15.65
N LEU A 138 8.21 -14.93 14.89
CA LEU A 138 8.84 -16.16 15.38
C LEU A 138 10.32 -15.94 15.68
N CYS A 139 11.07 -15.34 14.75
CA CYS A 139 12.48 -15.01 14.90
C CYS A 139 12.74 -14.21 16.18
N LYS A 140 11.90 -13.20 16.47
CA LYS A 140 11.98 -12.42 17.72
C LYS A 140 11.91 -13.29 18.98
N THR A 141 11.03 -14.30 19.02
CA THR A 141 10.94 -15.19 20.20
C THR A 141 12.18 -16.06 20.41
N MET A 142 13.00 -16.21 19.37
CA MET A 142 14.22 -17.01 19.35
C MET A 142 15.49 -16.15 19.42
N GLY A 143 15.37 -14.82 19.45
CA GLY A 143 16.51 -13.90 19.36
C GLY A 143 17.25 -13.95 18.02
N ILE A 144 16.54 -14.27 16.92
CA ILE A 144 17.10 -14.36 15.57
C ILE A 144 16.81 -13.05 14.83
N ASP A 145 17.80 -12.48 14.15
CA ASP A 145 17.55 -11.32 13.29
C ASP A 145 16.85 -11.72 11.98
N THR A 146 15.60 -11.30 11.85
CA THR A 146 14.76 -11.47 10.66
C THR A 146 15.40 -10.92 9.36
N ALA A 147 16.20 -9.85 9.44
CA ALA A 147 16.86 -9.30 8.25
C ALA A 147 17.97 -10.22 7.72
N GLU A 148 18.74 -10.86 8.61
CA GLU A 148 19.74 -11.86 8.22
C GLU A 148 19.07 -13.09 7.60
N VAL A 149 17.95 -13.54 8.16
CA VAL A 149 17.15 -14.64 7.61
C VAL A 149 16.70 -14.34 6.18
N PHE A 150 16.07 -13.18 5.94
CA PHE A 150 15.60 -12.84 4.60
C PHE A 150 16.70 -12.45 3.62
N ALA A 151 17.86 -11.98 4.10
CA ALA A 151 19.05 -11.83 3.28
C ALA A 151 19.50 -13.20 2.73
N GLY A 152 19.56 -14.24 3.59
CA GLY A 152 19.87 -15.61 3.17
C GLY A 152 18.82 -16.21 2.23
N VAL A 153 17.53 -16.05 2.54
CA VAL A 153 16.42 -16.53 1.68
C VAL A 153 16.45 -15.85 0.31
N GLY A 154 16.78 -14.56 0.27
CA GLY A 154 16.85 -13.77 -0.97
C GLY A 154 18.01 -14.10 -1.91
N LEU A 155 18.97 -14.95 -1.49
CA LEU A 155 20.03 -15.45 -2.36
C LEU A 155 19.54 -16.56 -3.32
N ASP A 156 18.39 -17.16 -3.03
CA ASP A 156 17.78 -18.16 -3.91
C ASP A 156 17.19 -17.48 -5.16
N ALA A 157 17.66 -17.86 -6.34
CA ALA A 157 17.22 -17.25 -7.61
C ALA A 157 15.71 -17.40 -7.91
N ARG A 158 15.01 -18.31 -7.22
CA ARG A 158 13.56 -18.48 -7.33
C ARG A 158 12.80 -17.43 -6.51
N ILE A 159 13.48 -16.74 -5.60
CA ILE A 159 12.90 -15.82 -4.62
C ILE A 159 13.49 -14.43 -4.86
N ASN A 160 12.68 -13.51 -5.40
CA ASN A 160 13.09 -12.11 -5.49
C ASN A 160 13.27 -11.52 -4.07
N PRO A 161 14.39 -10.86 -3.74
CA PRO A 161 14.70 -10.40 -2.39
C PRO A 161 13.94 -9.12 -1.95
N ALA A 162 13.27 -8.41 -2.87
CA ALA A 162 12.52 -7.20 -2.52
C ALA A 162 11.25 -7.52 -1.71
N PHE A 163 10.74 -6.55 -0.94
CA PHE A 163 9.48 -6.67 -0.17
C PHE A 163 9.48 -7.72 0.97
N PHE A 164 10.65 -8.03 1.53
CA PHE A 164 10.78 -8.84 2.77
C PHE A 164 11.15 -8.04 4.02
N ARG A 165 11.13 -6.70 3.95
CA ARG A 165 11.39 -5.88 5.14
C ARG A 165 10.22 -6.07 6.11
N SER A 166 10.46 -6.81 7.19
CA SER A 166 9.50 -7.00 8.26
C SER A 166 9.34 -5.70 9.07
N GLY A 167 8.18 -5.54 9.72
CA GLY A 167 7.83 -4.33 10.45
C GLY A 167 6.37 -4.30 10.86
N ILE A 168 5.82 -3.10 11.03
CA ILE A 168 4.48 -2.89 11.58
C ILE A 168 3.33 -3.09 10.57
N GLY A 169 3.61 -3.82 9.48
CA GLY A 169 2.67 -4.05 8.39
C GLY A 169 2.71 -3.02 7.27
N PHE A 170 1.88 -3.24 6.27
CA PHE A 170 1.62 -2.37 5.13
C PHE A 170 0.33 -1.56 5.34
N GLY A 171 0.31 -0.36 4.75
CA GLY A 171 -0.84 0.53 4.71
C GLY A 171 -1.04 1.11 3.32
N GLY A 172 -1.52 2.35 3.27
CA GLY A 172 -1.72 3.09 2.04
C GLY A 172 -3.01 2.73 1.31
N SER A 173 -3.32 3.50 0.28
CA SER A 173 -4.57 3.31 -0.45
C SER A 173 -4.61 2.06 -1.32
N CYS A 174 -3.49 1.41 -1.64
CA CYS A 174 -3.44 0.32 -2.62
C CYS A 174 -3.59 -1.08 -2.00
N PHE A 175 -2.64 -1.54 -1.19
CA PHE A 175 -2.59 -2.95 -0.76
C PHE A 175 -3.82 -3.39 0.06
N PRO A 176 -4.23 -2.67 1.13
CA PRO A 176 -5.38 -3.08 1.94
C PRO A 176 -6.67 -3.17 1.11
N LYS A 177 -6.94 -2.16 0.28
CA LYS A 177 -8.17 -2.14 -0.55
C LYS A 177 -8.16 -3.24 -1.61
N ASP A 178 -7.02 -3.46 -2.27
CA ASP A 178 -6.93 -4.40 -3.40
C ASP A 178 -7.01 -5.85 -2.91
N VAL A 179 -6.34 -6.18 -1.80
CA VAL A 179 -6.44 -7.52 -1.20
C VAL A 179 -7.86 -7.78 -0.70
N ARG A 180 -8.47 -6.83 0.03
CA ARG A 180 -9.87 -6.98 0.49
C ARG A 180 -10.85 -7.07 -0.68
N ALA A 181 -10.63 -6.34 -1.77
CA ALA A 181 -11.44 -6.42 -2.98
C ALA A 181 -11.34 -7.81 -3.64
N LEU A 182 -10.14 -8.39 -3.72
CA LEU A 182 -9.94 -9.74 -4.26
C LEU A 182 -10.59 -10.82 -3.39
N ILE A 183 -10.52 -10.68 -2.06
CA ILE A 183 -11.23 -11.56 -1.11
C ILE A 183 -12.75 -11.46 -1.33
N ALA A 184 -13.29 -10.25 -1.44
CA ALA A 184 -14.72 -10.03 -1.67
C ALA A 184 -15.18 -10.62 -3.02
N GLN A 185 -14.38 -10.46 -4.08
CA GLN A 185 -14.66 -11.05 -5.38
C GLN A 185 -14.67 -12.59 -5.31
N ALA A 186 -13.71 -13.19 -4.62
CA ALA A 186 -13.70 -14.64 -4.38
C ALA A 186 -14.94 -15.09 -3.61
N GLY A 187 -15.32 -14.37 -2.55
CA GLY A 187 -16.53 -14.65 -1.76
C GLY A 187 -17.81 -14.60 -2.59
N ALA A 188 -17.95 -13.61 -3.48
CA ALA A 188 -19.07 -13.52 -4.42
C ALA A 188 -19.14 -14.70 -5.40
N ALA A 189 -18.00 -15.36 -5.67
CA ALA A 189 -17.92 -16.58 -6.47
C ALA A 189 -18.05 -17.87 -5.63
N GLY A 190 -18.37 -17.78 -4.33
CA GLY A 190 -18.47 -18.92 -3.42
C GLY A 190 -17.12 -19.48 -2.96
N LEU A 191 -16.03 -18.72 -3.11
CA LEU A 191 -14.68 -19.11 -2.71
C LEU A 191 -14.22 -18.33 -1.48
N HIS A 192 -13.52 -19.01 -0.57
CA HIS A 192 -12.95 -18.39 0.62
C HIS A 192 -11.41 -18.51 0.59
N PRO A 193 -10.70 -17.46 0.13
CA PRO A 193 -9.26 -17.53 -0.05
C PRO A 193 -8.55 -17.51 1.31
N LYS A 194 -7.99 -18.66 1.70
CA LYS A 194 -7.29 -18.83 2.99
C LYS A 194 -6.06 -17.94 3.10
N ILE A 195 -5.18 -17.97 2.08
CA ILE A 195 -3.93 -17.21 2.09
C ILE A 195 -4.19 -15.71 2.19
N LEU A 196 -5.05 -15.16 1.32
CA LEU A 196 -5.33 -13.72 1.32
C LEU A 196 -5.96 -13.25 2.64
N SER A 197 -6.84 -14.08 3.24
CA SER A 197 -7.44 -13.77 4.53
C SER A 197 -6.38 -13.74 5.65
N SER A 198 -5.46 -14.72 5.67
CA SER A 198 -4.33 -14.74 6.60
C SER A 198 -3.40 -13.54 6.40
N VAL A 199 -3.14 -13.14 5.16
CA VAL A 199 -2.30 -11.96 4.84
C VAL A 199 -2.87 -10.69 5.47
N VAL A 200 -4.19 -10.48 5.38
CA VAL A 200 -4.87 -9.34 6.02
C VAL A 200 -4.82 -9.47 7.55
N ALA A 201 -5.12 -10.64 8.11
CA ALA A 201 -5.10 -10.86 9.55
C ALA A 201 -3.72 -10.56 10.17
N VAL A 202 -2.65 -11.14 9.61
CA VAL A 202 -1.28 -10.87 10.05
C VAL A 202 -0.96 -9.38 9.98
N ASN A 203 -1.40 -8.69 8.93
CA ASN A 203 -1.14 -7.27 8.76
C ASN A 203 -1.89 -6.39 9.77
N ASP A 204 -3.12 -6.75 10.11
CA ASP A 204 -3.95 -6.03 11.07
C ASP A 204 -3.48 -6.27 12.52
N ASP A 205 -2.86 -7.42 12.81
CA ASP A 205 -2.30 -7.75 14.13
C ASP A 205 -0.96 -7.06 14.43
N GLN A 206 -0.16 -6.70 13.41
CA GLN A 206 1.19 -6.15 13.62
C GLN A 206 1.24 -4.88 14.49
N PRO A 207 0.38 -3.86 14.29
CA PRO A 207 0.31 -2.71 15.19
C PRO A 207 0.06 -3.07 16.65
N LEU A 208 -0.77 -4.10 16.90
CA LEU A 208 -1.09 -4.56 18.24
C LEU A 208 0.13 -5.21 18.92
N ARG A 209 0.98 -5.90 18.16
CA ARG A 209 2.22 -6.46 18.69
C ARG A 209 3.20 -5.39 19.19
N LEU A 210 3.27 -4.24 18.50
CA LEU A 210 4.08 -3.11 18.98
C LEU A 210 3.55 -2.59 20.33
N LEU A 211 2.23 -2.48 20.47
CA LEU A 211 1.59 -2.07 21.72
C LEU A 211 1.80 -3.09 22.85
N ASP A 212 1.80 -4.37 22.54
CA ASP A 212 2.10 -5.42 23.53
C ASP A 212 3.54 -5.35 24.02
N LEU A 213 4.49 -5.04 23.13
CA LEU A 213 5.88 -4.77 23.52
C LEU A 213 5.96 -3.53 24.41
N LEU A 214 5.22 -2.46 24.08
CA LEU A 214 5.19 -1.25 24.90
C LEU A 214 4.69 -1.56 26.31
N ARG A 215 3.61 -2.33 26.43
CA ARG A 215 3.01 -2.71 27.73
C ARG A 215 3.90 -3.61 28.58
N LYS A 216 4.86 -4.33 28.00
CA LYS A 216 5.87 -5.08 28.79
C LYS A 216 6.79 -4.15 29.56
N HIS A 217 7.09 -2.97 29.00
CA HIS A 217 7.99 -1.98 29.59
C HIS A 217 7.23 -0.91 30.38
N ILE A 218 6.00 -0.56 29.94
CA ILE A 218 5.11 0.40 30.58
C ILE A 218 3.71 -0.23 30.75
N PRO A 219 3.47 -0.99 31.84
CA PRO A 219 2.20 -1.72 32.02
C PRO A 219 0.95 -0.83 32.15
N ASP A 220 1.08 0.34 32.76
CA ASP A 220 0.02 1.35 32.86
C ASP A 220 0.38 2.57 32.01
N LEU A 221 -0.39 2.78 30.94
CA LEU A 221 -0.20 3.87 29.99
C LEU A 221 -0.92 5.15 30.43
N LYS A 222 -1.74 5.11 31.47
CA LYS A 222 -2.55 6.26 31.88
C LYS A 222 -1.65 7.43 32.32
N GLY A 223 -1.78 8.56 31.62
CA GLY A 223 -0.98 9.76 31.87
C GLY A 223 0.49 9.65 31.46
N LYS A 224 0.90 8.55 30.80
CA LYS A 224 2.24 8.41 30.23
C LYS A 224 2.32 9.13 28.91
N ARG A 225 3.42 9.87 28.70
CA ARG A 225 3.68 10.55 27.44
C ARG A 225 4.33 9.58 26.48
N ILE A 226 3.64 9.21 25.41
CA ILE A 226 4.13 8.28 24.38
C ILE A 226 4.40 9.04 23.09
N GLY A 227 5.65 8.96 22.63
CA GLY A 227 6.11 9.58 21.40
C GLY A 227 5.82 8.71 20.18
N VAL A 228 5.35 9.30 19.08
CA VAL A 228 5.10 8.62 17.81
C VAL A 228 5.87 9.33 16.69
N LEU A 229 6.85 8.64 16.12
CA LEU A 229 7.62 9.09 14.97
C LEU A 229 7.08 8.46 13.69
N GLY A 230 6.51 9.29 12.82
CA GLY A 230 5.91 8.87 11.55
C GLY A 230 4.41 8.64 11.65
N LEU A 231 3.66 9.29 10.77
CA LEU A 231 2.20 9.28 10.67
C LEU A 231 1.72 8.89 9.27
N ALA A 232 2.49 9.21 8.23
CA ALA A 232 2.24 8.76 6.87
C ALA A 232 2.30 7.23 6.76
N PHE A 233 1.62 6.62 5.80
CA PHE A 233 1.65 5.15 5.65
C PHE A 233 3.02 4.60 5.22
N LYS A 234 3.86 5.45 4.62
CA LYS A 234 5.25 5.22 4.23
C LYS A 234 5.99 6.57 4.09
N PRO A 235 7.33 6.57 3.94
CA PRO A 235 8.07 7.81 3.70
C PRO A 235 7.70 8.51 2.38
N ASP A 236 8.06 9.79 2.28
CA ASP A 236 7.95 10.65 1.10
C ASP A 236 6.51 10.86 0.58
N THR A 237 5.52 10.83 1.48
CA THR A 237 4.11 11.19 1.22
C THR A 237 3.45 11.77 2.47
N ASP A 238 2.40 12.58 2.29
CA ASP A 238 1.50 13.05 3.34
C ASP A 238 0.26 12.13 3.50
N ASP A 239 0.15 11.06 2.69
CA ASP A 239 -0.98 10.15 2.72
C ASP A 239 -1.01 9.30 4.01
N ILE A 240 -2.12 9.40 4.72
CA ILE A 240 -2.39 8.68 5.96
C ILE A 240 -3.42 7.55 5.80
N ARG A 241 -3.96 7.33 4.60
CA ARG A 241 -4.95 6.28 4.35
C ARG A 241 -4.37 4.92 4.73
N GLU A 242 -5.09 4.20 5.58
CA GLU A 242 -4.63 2.91 6.11
C GLU A 242 -3.24 2.98 6.79
N SER A 243 -2.82 4.15 7.26
CA SER A 243 -1.56 4.28 8.01
C SER A 243 -1.59 3.39 9.25
N ARG A 244 -0.46 2.73 9.53
CA ARG A 244 -0.31 1.88 10.72
C ARG A 244 -0.23 2.71 12.01
N ALA A 245 -0.04 4.03 11.91
CA ALA A 245 -0.08 4.94 13.06
C ALA A 245 -1.52 5.10 13.62
N ILE A 246 -2.54 5.00 12.77
CA ILE A 246 -3.95 5.17 13.16
C ILE A 246 -4.37 4.20 14.27
N PRO A 247 -4.24 2.86 14.10
CA PRO A 247 -4.64 1.93 15.16
C PRO A 247 -3.78 2.06 16.43
N ILE A 248 -2.53 2.50 16.31
CA ILE A 248 -1.62 2.68 17.45
C ILE A 248 -2.06 3.89 18.27
N VAL A 249 -2.23 5.04 17.64
CA VAL A 249 -2.65 6.28 18.31
C VAL A 249 -4.02 6.11 18.94
N SER A 250 -4.99 5.50 18.23
CA SER A 250 -6.30 5.20 18.80
C SER A 250 -6.19 4.36 20.08
N ALA A 251 -5.41 3.28 20.07
CA ALA A 251 -5.27 2.41 21.22
C ALA A 251 -4.50 3.05 22.39
N LEU A 252 -3.56 3.97 22.11
CA LEU A 252 -2.86 4.74 23.14
C LEU A 252 -3.82 5.72 23.83
N LEU A 253 -4.66 6.41 23.06
CA LEU A 253 -5.68 7.34 23.60
C LEU A 253 -6.74 6.58 24.41
N ASP A 254 -7.21 5.44 23.91
CA ASP A 254 -8.15 4.57 24.64
C ASP A 254 -7.56 4.09 25.98
N ALA A 255 -6.24 3.92 26.06
CA ALA A 255 -5.51 3.57 27.28
C ALA A 255 -5.21 4.78 28.19
N GLY A 256 -5.59 5.99 27.79
CA GLY A 256 -5.38 7.22 28.55
C GLY A 256 -3.96 7.78 28.51
N ALA A 257 -3.15 7.41 27.50
CA ALA A 257 -1.83 7.99 27.29
C ALA A 257 -1.92 9.44 26.75
N ASP A 258 -0.92 10.25 27.09
CA ASP A 258 -0.67 11.53 26.40
C ASP A 258 0.18 11.24 25.16
N VAL A 259 -0.36 11.47 23.96
CA VAL A 259 0.36 11.16 22.71
C VAL A 259 1.00 12.43 22.17
N ILE A 260 2.31 12.37 21.92
CA ILE A 260 3.06 13.38 21.17
C ILE A 260 3.57 12.78 19.86
N ALA A 261 3.25 13.38 18.72
CA ALA A 261 3.55 12.81 17.42
C ALA A 261 4.26 13.81 16.50
N TYR A 262 5.10 13.29 15.61
CA TYR A 262 5.73 14.07 14.56
C TYR A 262 5.79 13.29 13.24
N ASP A 263 5.49 13.98 12.15
CA ASP A 263 5.74 13.53 10.78
C ASP A 263 6.07 14.75 9.92
N PRO A 264 7.10 14.70 9.06
CA PRO A 264 7.52 15.86 8.26
C PRO A 264 6.47 16.34 7.26
N LEU A 265 5.58 15.47 6.76
CA LEU A 265 4.60 15.83 5.72
C LEU A 265 3.14 15.60 6.13
N ALA A 266 2.86 14.63 7.01
CA ALA A 266 1.51 14.14 7.25
C ALA A 266 0.80 14.75 8.46
N ILE A 267 1.41 15.69 9.20
CA ILE A 267 0.79 16.30 10.41
C ILE A 267 -0.59 16.88 10.11
N ALA A 268 -0.73 17.70 9.06
CA ALA A 268 -1.99 18.38 8.75
C ALA A 268 -3.13 17.38 8.44
N ASN A 269 -2.82 16.33 7.68
CA ASN A 269 -3.78 15.28 7.36
C ASN A 269 -4.14 14.47 8.60
N PHE A 270 -3.15 14.10 9.43
CA PHE A 270 -3.37 13.30 10.64
C PHE A 270 -4.13 14.07 11.72
N GLN A 271 -3.89 15.37 11.86
CA GLN A 271 -4.61 16.27 12.78
C GLN A 271 -6.09 16.39 12.48
N SER A 272 -6.49 16.20 11.22
CA SER A 272 -7.91 16.13 10.86
C SER A 272 -8.61 14.87 11.41
N PHE A 273 -7.84 13.81 11.72
CA PHE A 273 -8.35 12.56 12.28
C PHE A 273 -8.19 12.47 13.81
N PHE A 274 -7.09 13.01 14.36
CA PHE A 274 -6.77 12.96 15.78
C PHE A 274 -6.42 14.36 16.34
N PRO A 275 -7.37 15.32 16.35
CA PRO A 275 -7.11 16.68 16.83
C PRO A 275 -6.71 16.77 18.32
N GLU A 276 -6.94 15.72 19.10
CA GLU A 276 -6.71 15.65 20.54
C GLU A 276 -5.25 15.37 20.96
N ILE A 277 -4.37 14.96 20.04
CA ILE A 277 -2.97 14.66 20.36
C ILE A 277 -2.07 15.89 20.24
N THR A 278 -0.89 15.82 20.86
CA THR A 278 0.13 16.86 20.69
C THR A 278 0.91 16.61 19.40
N TYR A 279 0.98 17.61 18.52
CA TYR A 279 1.84 17.55 17.34
C TYR A 279 3.12 18.33 17.61
N ALA A 280 4.23 17.63 17.66
CA ALA A 280 5.54 18.21 17.89
C ALA A 280 6.00 19.03 16.67
N SER A 281 6.82 20.04 16.94
CA SER A 281 7.43 20.90 15.92
C SER A 281 8.65 20.26 15.24
N SER A 282 9.23 19.23 15.88
CA SER A 282 10.38 18.49 15.38
C SER A 282 10.39 17.06 15.92
N ALA A 283 11.07 16.16 15.22
CA ALA A 283 11.24 14.78 15.68
C ALA A 283 12.01 14.68 17.02
N ALA A 284 12.86 15.65 17.34
CA ALA A 284 13.63 15.68 18.58
C ALA A 284 12.74 15.89 19.82
N GLU A 285 11.70 16.70 19.70
CA GLU A 285 10.73 16.97 20.78
C GLU A 285 9.97 15.69 21.18
N VAL A 286 9.71 14.79 20.23
CA VAL A 286 9.08 13.49 20.48
C VAL A 286 9.96 12.59 21.38
N LEU A 287 11.28 12.75 21.36
CA LEU A 287 12.21 11.93 22.15
C LEU A 287 12.12 12.21 23.65
N GLU A 288 11.50 13.32 24.08
CA GLU A 288 11.31 13.66 25.50
C GLU A 288 10.21 12.84 26.19
N SER A 289 9.53 11.95 25.44
CA SER A 289 8.51 11.04 25.93
C SER A 289 9.03 9.89 26.80
N ASP A 290 8.14 9.22 27.54
CA ASP A 290 8.44 8.03 28.34
C ASP A 290 8.85 6.83 27.45
N ALA A 291 8.31 6.76 26.23
CA ALA A 291 8.68 5.78 25.21
C ALA A 291 8.45 6.34 23.80
N VAL A 292 9.31 5.97 22.85
CA VAL A 292 9.23 6.38 21.45
C VAL A 292 8.85 5.20 20.57
N LEU A 293 7.78 5.36 19.79
CA LEU A 293 7.31 4.40 18.80
C LEU A 293 7.68 4.90 17.40
N ILE A 294 8.44 4.11 16.64
CA ILE A 294 8.80 4.44 15.26
C ILE A 294 7.88 3.68 14.30
N ILE A 295 7.03 4.40 13.58
CA ILE A 295 5.97 3.82 12.74
C ILE A 295 6.26 3.97 11.25
N THR A 296 7.00 5.01 10.86
CA THR A 296 7.38 5.29 9.46
C THR A 296 8.86 5.66 9.39
N GLU A 297 9.59 5.07 8.45
CA GLU A 297 11.05 5.19 8.33
C GLU A 297 11.52 6.43 7.57
N TRP A 298 11.12 7.62 8.04
CA TRP A 298 11.65 8.86 7.49
C TRP A 298 13.17 8.95 7.65
N LYS A 299 13.89 9.35 6.61
CA LYS A 299 15.35 9.40 6.62
C LYS A 299 15.93 10.26 7.74
N GLU A 300 15.24 11.34 8.11
CA GLU A 300 15.67 12.22 9.20
C GLU A 300 15.67 11.54 10.57
N PHE A 301 14.91 10.45 10.74
CA PHE A 301 14.88 9.70 12.00
C PHE A 301 16.19 8.93 12.26
N GLU A 302 17.00 8.68 11.23
CA GLU A 302 18.36 8.10 11.37
C GLU A 302 19.38 9.12 11.93
N ALA A 303 19.04 10.41 11.98
CA ALA A 303 19.91 11.46 12.50
C ALA A 303 19.65 11.78 13.99
N LEU A 304 18.63 11.18 14.60
CA LEU A 304 18.24 11.44 15.98
C LEU A 304 19.16 10.75 16.99
N ASP A 305 19.25 11.32 18.19
CA ASP A 305 19.95 10.71 19.33
C ASP A 305 18.97 10.02 20.26
N TYR A 306 18.90 8.68 20.14
CA TYR A 306 18.03 7.84 20.95
C TYR A 306 18.68 7.43 22.29
N THR A 307 19.88 7.90 22.61
CA THR A 307 20.61 7.51 23.82
C THR A 307 19.75 7.71 25.07
N GLY A 308 19.65 6.68 25.91
CA GLY A 308 18.87 6.74 27.15
C GLY A 308 17.36 6.60 26.97
N ARG A 309 16.85 6.41 25.74
CA ARG A 309 15.40 6.28 25.47
C ARG A 309 14.95 4.82 25.44
N LEU A 310 13.67 4.59 25.75
CA LEU A 310 12.96 3.35 25.45
C LEU A 310 12.39 3.49 24.03
N VAL A 311 12.88 2.70 23.09
CA VAL A 311 12.44 2.75 21.69
C VAL A 311 11.82 1.44 21.27
N LEU A 312 10.60 1.53 20.72
CA LEU A 312 9.95 0.44 20.04
C LEU A 312 9.86 0.76 18.55
N ASP A 313 10.51 -0.07 17.77
CA ASP A 313 10.79 0.22 16.38
C ASP A 313 9.98 -0.70 15.47
N GLY A 314 9.01 -0.11 14.78
CA GLY A 314 8.17 -0.78 13.79
C GLY A 314 8.79 -0.85 12.39
N ARG A 315 9.94 -0.20 12.15
CA ARG A 315 10.51 -0.05 10.81
C ARG A 315 12.02 -0.29 10.68
N ARG A 316 12.73 -0.60 11.75
CA ARG A 316 14.17 -0.91 11.75
C ARG A 316 15.01 0.30 11.36
N ILE A 317 14.93 1.38 12.15
CA ILE A 317 15.84 2.52 12.13
C ILE A 317 17.13 2.10 12.84
N GLN A 318 18.25 2.10 12.11
CA GLN A 318 19.52 1.59 12.63
C GLN A 318 20.01 2.42 13.82
N LYS A 319 19.88 3.74 13.72
CA LYS A 319 20.30 4.66 14.77
C LYS A 319 19.54 4.47 16.08
N ALA A 320 18.30 3.95 16.04
CA ALA A 320 17.49 3.72 17.24
C ALA A 320 18.03 2.61 18.15
N ALA A 321 18.92 1.74 17.64
CA ALA A 321 19.51 0.65 18.42
C ALA A 321 20.40 1.13 19.59
N VAL A 322 20.81 2.41 19.62
CA VAL A 322 21.58 2.99 20.73
C VAL A 322 20.72 3.41 21.93
N GLY A 323 19.41 3.18 21.87
CA GLY A 323 18.50 3.39 22.99
C GLY A 323 18.88 2.58 24.22
N SER A 324 18.42 3.03 25.40
CA SER A 324 18.59 2.27 26.65
C SER A 324 17.91 0.90 26.58
N ILE A 325 16.77 0.86 25.91
CA ILE A 325 16.02 -0.35 25.55
C ILE A 325 15.58 -0.17 24.11
N TYR A 326 15.89 -1.15 23.26
CA TYR A 326 15.48 -1.18 21.87
C TYR A 326 14.70 -2.46 21.60
N GLU A 327 13.47 -2.31 21.11
CA GLU A 327 12.58 -3.42 20.77
C GLU A 327 12.13 -3.30 19.32
N GLY A 328 12.67 -4.14 18.44
CA GLY A 328 12.10 -4.34 17.11
C GLY A 328 10.73 -5.02 17.20
N VAL A 329 9.74 -4.60 16.41
CA VAL A 329 8.40 -5.21 16.48
C VAL A 329 8.41 -6.71 16.14
N CYS A 330 9.28 -7.12 15.21
CA CYS A 330 9.38 -8.50 14.73
C CYS A 330 10.82 -8.87 14.33
N TRP A 331 11.79 -8.46 15.16
CA TRP A 331 13.18 -8.91 15.18
C TRP A 331 13.76 -8.77 16.59
#